data_AF-A0A6I6UUY5-F1
#
_entry.id   AF-A0A6I6UUY5-F1
#
_cell.length_a   1.000
_cell.length_b   1.000
_cell.length_c   1.000
_cell.angle_alpha   90.00
_cell.angle_beta   90.00
_cell.angle_gamma   90.00
#
_symmetry.space_group_name_H-M   'P 1'
#
loop_
_entity.id
_entity.type
_entity.pdbx_description
1 polymer ?
#
loop_
_entity_poly.entity_id
_entity_poly.type
_entity_poly.pdbx_seq_one_letter_code
_entity_poly.pdbx_strand_id
1 'polypeptide(L)'
;MKNLAIKLFMLTALVTLVAGCSTPNESDEYVETIQTFLKNEFTGPDDELKAAFKQDGAFPPELKEYVDENYKPLVMDWEDMFNKNHILFYQRMAYEKGYQLKPTNIEMIKDQDLAYDYEVKVEYEKNGESNTTTVSGRMNLNDDGEIVTIRNMDDGGLLEKLSQ
;
A
#
# COMPACT_ATOMS: atom_id res chain seq x y z
N MET A 1 -24.51 10.76 -60.78
CA MET A 1 -24.52 9.29 -60.64
C MET A 1 -23.64 8.97 -59.43
N LYS A 2 -24.11 9.07 -58.18
CA LYS A 2 -24.93 8.11 -57.42
C LYS A 2 -24.51 6.64 -57.63
N ASN A 3 -23.67 6.14 -56.72
CA ASN A 3 -23.91 4.98 -55.82
C ASN A 3 -22.55 4.35 -55.43
N LEU A 4 -22.14 4.29 -54.15
CA LEU A 4 -22.63 3.46 -53.03
C LEU A 4 -21.83 2.14 -52.92
N ALA A 5 -20.92 2.05 -51.94
CA ALA A 5 -20.53 0.79 -51.27
C ALA A 5 -19.69 1.14 -50.03
N ILE A 6 -20.28 1.14 -48.84
CA ILE A 6 -20.25 0.05 -47.81
C ILE A 6 -19.30 0.45 -46.67
N LYS A 7 -19.91 0.62 -45.49
CA LYS A 7 -19.26 0.81 -44.20
C LYS A 7 -18.52 -0.48 -43.80
N LEU A 8 -17.33 -0.35 -43.22
CA LEU A 8 -16.84 -1.33 -42.25
C LEU A 8 -16.34 -0.60 -41.00
N PHE A 9 -16.56 -1.27 -39.89
CA PHE A 9 -16.78 -0.78 -38.53
C PHE A 9 -15.67 -1.36 -37.64
N MET A 10 -15.19 -0.57 -36.67
CA MET A 10 -14.38 -0.99 -35.50
C MET A 10 -12.94 -1.49 -35.80
N LEU A 11 -11.96 -1.55 -34.89
CA LEU A 11 -11.93 -1.56 -33.42
C LEU A 11 -10.48 -1.26 -32.94
N THR A 12 -10.36 -0.43 -31.90
CA THR A 12 -9.40 -0.45 -30.76
C THR A 12 -7.91 -0.82 -30.93
N ALA A 13 -7.08 0.00 -30.28
CA ALA A 13 -6.20 -0.50 -29.22
C ALA A 13 -6.10 0.56 -28.11
N LEU A 14 -7.11 0.58 -27.24
CA LEU A 14 -6.98 1.21 -25.93
C LEU A 14 -6.10 0.26 -25.11
N VAL A 15 -4.84 0.61 -24.91
CA VAL A 15 -3.97 -0.11 -23.98
C VAL A 15 -4.44 0.26 -22.57
N THR A 16 -5.45 -0.45 -22.08
CA THR A 16 -5.75 -0.49 -20.65
C THR A 16 -4.68 -1.36 -20.02
N LEU A 17 -3.72 -0.74 -19.35
CA LEU A 17 -2.95 -1.40 -18.30
C LEU A 17 -3.98 -1.92 -17.30
N VAL A 18 -4.26 -3.21 -17.37
CA VAL A 18 -5.03 -3.90 -16.34
C VAL A 18 -4.10 -3.93 -15.13
N ALA A 19 -4.24 -2.94 -14.24
CA ALA A 19 -3.81 -3.13 -12.86
C ALA A 19 -4.58 -4.36 -12.37
N GLY A 20 -3.86 -5.45 -12.14
CA GLY A 20 -4.41 -6.66 -11.56
C GLY A 20 -4.73 -6.41 -10.09
N CYS A 21 -5.76 -5.61 -9.81
CA CYS A 21 -6.49 -5.78 -8.56
C CYS A 21 -7.20 -7.13 -8.72
N SER A 22 -6.68 -8.18 -8.11
CA SER A 22 -7.49 -9.38 -7.91
C SER A 22 -8.77 -8.92 -7.19
N THR A 23 -9.93 -9.17 -7.80
CA THR A 23 -11.21 -8.87 -7.19
C THR A 23 -11.30 -9.65 -5.88
N PRO A 24 -11.45 -8.98 -4.74
CA PRO A 24 -11.84 -9.66 -3.51
C PRO A 24 -13.14 -10.41 -3.78
N ASN A 25 -13.31 -11.59 -3.20
CA ASN A 25 -14.65 -12.18 -3.12
C ASN A 25 -15.55 -11.11 -2.50
N GLU A 26 -16.60 -10.68 -3.21
CA GLU A 26 -17.48 -9.52 -2.93
C GLU A 26 -18.23 -9.58 -1.58
N SER A 27 -17.86 -10.48 -0.65
CA SER A 27 -18.57 -10.74 0.60
C SER A 27 -17.72 -10.56 1.86
N ASP A 28 -16.49 -10.05 1.78
CA ASP A 28 -15.64 -9.84 2.96
C ASP A 28 -15.56 -8.34 3.30
N GLU A 29 -16.30 -7.95 4.33
CA GLU A 29 -16.53 -6.55 4.71
C GLU A 29 -15.27 -5.80 5.17
N TYR A 30 -14.19 -6.50 5.52
CA TYR A 30 -12.98 -5.89 6.07
C TYR A 30 -11.78 -5.85 5.11
N VAL A 31 -11.94 -6.41 3.91
CA VAL A 31 -10.92 -6.36 2.85
C VAL A 31 -10.51 -4.92 2.53
N GLU A 32 -11.46 -3.97 2.54
CA GLU A 32 -11.17 -2.57 2.23
C GLU A 32 -10.25 -1.92 3.26
N THR A 33 -10.45 -2.18 4.56
CA THR A 33 -9.58 -1.67 5.63
C THR A 33 -8.14 -2.14 5.43
N ILE A 34 -7.96 -3.44 5.17
CA ILE A 34 -6.63 -4.06 4.97
C ILE A 34 -5.97 -3.51 3.71
N GLN A 35 -6.71 -3.42 2.59
CA GLN A 35 -6.18 -2.85 1.35
C GLN A 35 -5.76 -1.40 1.53
N THR A 36 -6.55 -0.61 2.25
CA THR A 36 -6.25 0.80 2.51
C THR A 36 -4.99 0.92 3.35
N PHE A 37 -4.88 0.13 4.41
CA PHE A 37 -3.67 0.09 5.23
C PHE A 37 -2.42 -0.27 4.42
N LEU A 38 -2.48 -1.35 3.63
CA LEU A 38 -1.36 -1.82 2.81
C LEU A 38 -1.00 -0.80 1.71
N LYS A 39 -1.99 -0.12 1.13
CA LYS A 39 -1.73 0.97 0.18
C LYS A 39 -1.04 2.13 0.86
N ASN A 40 -1.48 2.53 2.06
CA ASN A 40 -0.88 3.62 2.81
C ASN A 40 0.56 3.30 3.20
N GLU A 41 0.84 2.09 3.70
CA GLU A 41 2.20 1.72 4.13
C GLU A 41 3.20 1.62 2.97
N PHE A 42 2.76 1.11 1.80
CA PHE A 42 3.65 0.83 0.66
C PHE A 42 3.55 1.85 -0.48
N THR A 43 2.82 2.95 -0.31
CA THR A 43 2.80 4.10 -1.22
C THR A 43 3.45 5.28 -0.55
N GLY A 44 4.40 5.93 -1.22
CA GLY A 44 4.97 7.16 -0.70
C GLY A 44 6.50 7.12 -0.57
N PRO A 45 7.10 8.06 0.15
CA PRO A 45 6.42 9.18 0.81
C PRO A 45 5.85 10.19 -0.21
N ASP A 46 4.67 10.72 0.04
CA ASP A 46 4.11 11.86 -0.71
C ASP A 46 4.68 13.21 -0.22
N ASP A 47 4.25 14.32 -0.80
CA ASP A 47 4.79 15.65 -0.45
C ASP A 47 4.42 16.08 0.98
N GLU A 48 3.25 15.67 1.48
CA GLU A 48 2.80 15.95 2.84
C GLU A 48 3.65 15.19 3.85
N LEU A 49 3.82 13.88 3.67
CA LEU A 49 4.66 13.05 4.52
C LEU A 49 6.13 13.46 4.45
N LYS A 50 6.63 13.84 3.27
CA LYS A 50 7.97 14.43 3.10
C LYS A 50 8.11 15.72 3.91
N ALA A 51 7.07 16.55 3.99
CA ALA A 51 7.09 17.78 4.78
C ALA A 51 7.07 17.46 6.29
N ALA A 52 6.25 16.50 6.72
CA ALA A 52 6.20 16.02 8.10
C ALA A 52 7.55 15.44 8.57
N PHE A 53 8.22 14.62 7.75
CA PHE A 53 9.52 14.04 8.08
C PHE A 53 10.68 15.04 8.16
N LYS A 54 10.55 16.24 7.56
CA LYS A 54 11.58 17.30 7.64
C LYS A 54 11.60 18.00 8.99
N GLN A 55 10.55 17.87 9.79
CA GLN A 55 10.44 18.62 11.04
C GLN A 55 11.25 17.97 12.15
N ASP A 56 11.71 18.81 13.08
CA ASP A 56 12.51 18.35 14.22
C ASP A 56 11.65 17.55 15.21
N GLY A 57 12.25 16.50 15.77
CA GLY A 57 11.62 15.62 16.75
C GLY A 57 11.25 14.25 16.19
N ALA A 58 11.06 13.27 17.08
CA ALA A 58 10.73 11.90 16.68
C ALA A 58 9.31 11.77 16.10
N PHE A 59 8.39 12.61 16.56
CA PHE A 59 6.98 12.59 16.16
C PHE A 59 6.39 14.02 16.17
N PRO A 60 6.70 14.84 15.16
CA PRO A 60 6.22 16.22 15.07
C PRO A 60 4.70 16.28 14.82
N PRO A 61 4.03 17.43 15.08
CA PRO A 61 2.57 17.55 14.96
C PRO A 61 2.02 17.17 13.58
N GLU A 62 2.73 17.48 12.51
CA GLU A 62 2.31 17.19 11.14
C GLU A 62 2.45 15.71 10.80
N LEU A 63 3.40 15.01 11.45
CA LEU A 63 3.44 13.55 11.35
C LEU A 63 2.27 12.92 12.10
N LYS A 64 1.87 13.52 13.23
CA LYS A 64 0.66 13.10 13.94
C LYS A 64 -0.60 13.31 13.09
N GLU A 65 -0.74 14.45 12.43
CA GLU A 65 -1.88 14.75 11.55
C GLU A 65 -1.95 13.72 10.42
N TYR A 66 -0.84 13.45 9.75
CA TYR A 66 -0.76 12.40 8.74
C TYR A 66 -1.19 11.01 9.27
N VAL A 67 -0.78 10.66 10.49
CA VAL A 67 -1.16 9.37 11.11
C VAL A 67 -2.64 9.32 11.50
N ASP A 68 -3.16 10.42 12.07
CA ASP A 68 -4.58 10.55 12.43
C ASP A 68 -5.48 10.41 11.19
N GLU A 69 -5.04 10.90 10.03
CA GLU A 69 -5.80 10.81 8.78
C GLU A 69 -5.67 9.44 8.11
N ASN A 70 -4.46 8.88 8.02
CA ASN A 70 -4.18 7.73 7.16
C ASN A 70 -4.18 6.38 7.89
N TYR A 71 -4.01 6.33 9.21
CA TYR A 71 -3.89 5.06 9.94
C TYR A 71 -4.90 4.91 11.08
N LYS A 72 -5.18 5.97 11.83
CA LYS A 72 -6.11 5.91 12.97
C LYS A 72 -7.50 5.36 12.63
N PRO A 73 -8.11 5.61 11.46
CA PRO A 73 -9.40 4.99 11.10
C PRO A 73 -9.32 3.49 10.81
N LEU A 74 -8.12 2.92 10.65
CA LEU A 74 -7.89 1.56 10.15
C LEU A 74 -7.42 0.60 11.25
N VAL A 75 -6.91 1.12 12.36
CA VAL A 75 -6.23 0.34 13.40
C VAL A 75 -6.79 0.67 14.77
N MET A 76 -6.85 -0.33 15.65
CA MET A 76 -7.38 -0.16 17.01
C MET A 76 -6.49 0.77 17.86
N ASP A 77 -5.17 0.67 17.70
CA ASP A 77 -4.18 1.44 18.44
C ASP A 77 -3.04 1.86 17.50
N TRP A 78 -3.13 3.07 16.96
CA TRP A 78 -2.12 3.59 16.03
C TRP A 78 -0.79 3.88 16.73
N GLU A 79 -0.81 4.20 18.04
CA GLU A 79 0.41 4.47 18.81
C GLU A 79 1.23 3.20 18.98
N ASP A 80 0.56 2.09 19.33
CA ASP A 80 1.19 0.76 19.40
C ASP A 80 1.74 0.32 18.03
N MET A 81 0.97 0.52 16.96
CA MET A 81 1.42 0.22 15.59
C MET A 81 2.67 1.04 15.21
N PHE A 82 2.69 2.33 15.53
CA PHE A 82 3.85 3.19 15.29
C PHE A 82 5.08 2.72 16.08
N ASN A 83 4.91 2.47 17.38
CA ASN A 83 6.00 2.05 18.26
C ASN A 83 6.58 0.68 17.89
N LYS A 84 5.79 -0.19 17.25
CA LYS A 84 6.23 -1.50 16.72
C LYS A 84 6.80 -1.43 15.29
N ASN A 85 6.93 -0.23 14.70
CA ASN A 85 7.35 -0.03 13.32
C ASN A 85 6.43 -0.70 12.29
N HIS A 86 5.14 -0.82 12.60
CA HIS A 86 4.14 -1.38 11.69
C HIS A 86 3.53 -0.33 10.76
N ILE A 87 3.68 0.95 11.07
CA ILE A 87 3.29 2.07 10.19
C ILE A 87 4.47 3.01 9.99
N LEU A 88 4.54 3.62 8.80
CA LEU A 88 5.51 4.63 8.37
C LEU A 88 6.98 4.20 8.32
N PHE A 89 7.32 2.97 8.73
CA PHE A 89 8.71 2.55 8.84
C PHE A 89 9.38 2.50 7.46
N TYR A 90 8.75 1.83 6.48
CA TYR A 90 9.32 1.77 5.14
C TYR A 90 9.28 3.12 4.43
N GLN A 91 8.23 3.92 4.67
CA GLN A 91 8.14 5.27 4.09
C GLN A 91 9.22 6.21 4.62
N ARG A 92 9.56 6.13 5.91
CA ARG A 92 10.67 6.88 6.51
C ARG A 92 12.01 6.45 5.92
N MET A 93 12.23 5.14 5.79
CA MET A 93 13.44 4.62 5.16
C MET A 93 13.55 5.06 3.69
N ALA A 94 12.45 5.01 2.95
CA ALA A 94 12.40 5.49 1.57
C ALA A 94 12.69 6.99 1.48
N TYR A 95 12.08 7.81 2.34
CA TYR A 95 12.34 9.24 2.46
C TYR A 95 13.83 9.54 2.65
N GLU A 96 14.44 8.94 3.68
CA GLU A 96 15.83 9.20 4.06
C GLU A 96 16.84 8.79 2.98
N LYS A 97 16.44 7.83 2.13
CA LYS A 97 17.30 7.23 1.11
C LYS A 97 16.97 7.68 -0.31
N GLY A 98 15.97 8.55 -0.46
CA GLY A 98 15.53 9.13 -1.73
C GLY A 98 14.80 8.15 -2.64
N TYR A 99 14.12 7.16 -2.07
CA TYR A 99 13.26 6.23 -2.80
C TYR A 99 11.80 6.68 -2.79
N GLN A 100 11.05 6.22 -3.79
CA GLN A 100 9.58 6.26 -3.84
C GLN A 100 9.06 4.82 -3.88
N LEU A 101 8.10 4.50 -3.03
CA LEU A 101 7.42 3.22 -2.95
C LEU A 101 6.07 3.28 -3.67
N LYS A 102 5.70 2.15 -4.28
CA LYS A 102 4.40 1.96 -4.91
C LYS A 102 3.98 0.49 -4.85
N PRO A 103 2.79 0.16 -4.32
CA PRO A 103 2.28 -1.20 -4.43
C PRO A 103 1.79 -1.43 -5.87
N THR A 104 2.29 -2.49 -6.50
CA THR A 104 1.92 -2.88 -7.87
C THR A 104 0.91 -4.02 -7.90
N ASN A 105 0.84 -4.80 -6.82
CA ASN A 105 -0.14 -5.86 -6.61
C ASN A 105 -0.35 -6.03 -5.10
N ILE A 106 -1.59 -6.28 -4.68
CA ILE A 106 -1.96 -6.61 -3.31
C ILE A 106 -2.85 -7.84 -3.38
N GLU A 107 -2.37 -8.94 -2.82
CA GLU A 107 -3.11 -10.19 -2.67
C GLU A 107 -3.40 -10.41 -1.20
N MET A 108 -4.61 -10.91 -0.91
CA MET A 108 -5.02 -11.25 0.44
C MET A 108 -5.83 -12.54 0.42
N ILE A 109 -5.58 -13.38 1.40
CA ILE A 109 -6.27 -14.64 1.59
C ILE A 109 -6.80 -14.66 3.02
N LYS A 110 -8.13 -14.71 3.15
CA LYS A 110 -8.77 -14.93 4.45
C LYS A 110 -8.47 -16.37 4.91
N ASP A 111 -7.82 -16.52 6.05
CA ASP A 111 -7.54 -17.81 6.68
C ASP A 111 -8.70 -18.23 7.60
N GLN A 112 -9.13 -17.30 8.47
CA GLN A 112 -10.24 -17.45 9.43
C GLN A 112 -10.96 -16.10 9.60
N ASP A 113 -12.11 -16.06 10.31
CA ASP A 113 -13.08 -14.96 10.34
C ASP A 113 -12.47 -13.54 10.36
N LEU A 114 -11.43 -13.29 11.16
CA LEU A 114 -10.75 -12.01 11.29
C LEU A 114 -9.22 -12.12 11.14
N ALA A 115 -8.73 -13.06 10.31
CA ALA A 115 -7.31 -13.19 10.02
C ALA A 115 -7.05 -13.35 8.51
N TYR A 116 -6.11 -12.56 8.02
CA TYR A 116 -5.79 -12.47 6.61
C TYR A 116 -4.29 -12.58 6.42
N ASP A 117 -3.87 -13.51 5.57
CA ASP A 117 -2.53 -13.47 5.00
C ASP A 117 -2.53 -12.49 3.83
N TYR A 118 -1.45 -11.74 3.67
CA TYR A 118 -1.29 -10.81 2.56
C TYR A 118 0.07 -10.96 1.89
N GLU A 119 0.10 -10.62 0.61
CA GLU A 119 1.31 -10.37 -0.17
C GLU A 119 1.16 -9.06 -0.93
N VAL A 120 2.15 -8.18 -0.81
CA VAL A 120 2.22 -6.91 -1.53
C VAL A 120 3.48 -6.91 -2.38
N LYS A 121 3.31 -6.81 -3.70
CA LYS A 121 4.43 -6.56 -4.60
C LYS A 121 4.72 -5.06 -4.59
N VAL A 122 5.81 -4.66 -3.93
CA VAL A 122 6.24 -3.27 -3.78
C VAL A 122 7.28 -2.96 -4.84
N GLU A 123 6.99 -1.96 -5.67
CA GLU A 123 7.97 -1.26 -6.48
C GLU A 123 8.68 -0.21 -5.63
N TYR A 124 10.01 -0.15 -5.75
CA TYR A 124 10.83 0.89 -5.13
C TYR A 124 11.72 1.53 -6.21
N GLU A 125 11.55 2.84 -6.38
CA GLU A 125 12.19 3.62 -7.43
C GLU A 125 13.16 4.65 -6.83
N LYS A 126 14.34 4.79 -7.43
CA LYS A 126 15.29 5.88 -7.14
C LYS A 126 16.01 6.29 -8.41
N ASN A 127 16.08 7.59 -8.68
CA ASN A 127 16.74 8.16 -9.86
C ASN A 127 16.25 7.57 -11.21
N GLY A 128 14.97 7.18 -11.30
CA GLY A 128 14.38 6.57 -12.50
C GLY A 128 14.71 5.09 -12.69
N GLU A 129 15.47 4.48 -11.78
CA GLU A 129 15.65 3.02 -11.73
C GLU A 129 14.63 2.42 -10.76
N SER A 130 13.88 1.43 -11.24
CA SER A 130 12.84 0.74 -10.49
C SER A 130 13.19 -0.74 -10.33
N ASN A 131 12.95 -1.26 -9.14
CA ASN A 131 13.01 -2.69 -8.83
C ASN A 131 11.77 -3.08 -8.02
N THR A 132 11.51 -4.39 -7.89
CA THR A 132 10.36 -4.88 -7.12
C THR A 132 10.76 -5.93 -6.11
N THR A 133 10.05 -5.96 -4.99
CA THR A 133 10.13 -7.02 -3.98
C THR A 133 8.73 -7.39 -3.51
N THR A 134 8.57 -8.53 -2.86
CA THR A 134 7.28 -8.94 -2.27
C THR A 134 7.40 -8.88 -0.76
N VAL A 135 6.50 -8.14 -0.13
CA VAL A 135 6.33 -8.09 1.33
C VAL A 135 5.11 -8.94 1.68
N SER A 136 5.22 -9.77 2.70
CA SER A 136 4.12 -10.61 3.15
C SER A 136 3.96 -10.54 4.66
N GLY A 137 2.80 -10.98 5.13
CA GLY A 137 2.54 -11.10 6.55
C GLY A 137 1.12 -11.52 6.84
N ARG A 138 0.76 -11.45 8.11
CA ARG A 138 -0.60 -11.73 8.58
C ARG A 138 -1.14 -10.56 9.38
N MET A 139 -2.38 -10.18 9.07
CA MET A 139 -3.16 -9.21 9.84
C MET A 139 -4.32 -9.87 10.57
N ASN A 140 -4.58 -9.39 11.79
CA ASN A 140 -5.68 -9.80 12.63
C ASN A 140 -6.52 -8.57 12.99
N LEU A 141 -7.85 -8.70 12.84
CA LEU A 141 -8.81 -7.62 13.06
C LEU A 141 -9.69 -7.90 14.29
N ASN A 142 -10.35 -6.87 14.81
CA ASN A 142 -11.44 -7.00 15.79
C ASN A 142 -12.82 -7.07 15.08
N ASP A 143 -13.88 -7.23 15.86
CA ASP A 143 -15.26 -7.28 15.37
C ASP A 143 -15.73 -5.95 14.72
N ASP A 144 -15.02 -4.85 14.99
CA ASP A 144 -15.29 -3.54 14.37
C ASP A 144 -14.52 -3.34 13.05
N GLY A 145 -13.69 -4.32 12.65
CA GLY A 145 -12.92 -4.28 11.41
C GLY A 145 -11.60 -3.51 11.50
N GLU A 146 -11.16 -3.13 12.69
CA GLU A 146 -9.90 -2.44 12.93
C GLU A 146 -8.75 -3.45 13.03
N ILE A 147 -7.59 -3.12 12.46
CA ILE A 147 -6.39 -3.96 12.54
C ILE A 147 -5.83 -3.86 13.96
N VAL A 148 -5.66 -5.02 14.60
CA VAL A 148 -5.16 -5.15 15.97
C VAL A 148 -3.72 -5.62 16.00
N THR A 149 -3.34 -6.53 15.08
CA THR A 149 -1.99 -7.10 15.04
C THR A 149 -1.54 -7.38 13.64
N ILE A 150 -0.26 -7.09 13.39
CA ILE A 150 0.50 -7.53 12.22
C ILE A 150 1.60 -8.46 12.72
N ARG A 151 1.78 -9.61 12.09
CA ARG A 151 2.74 -10.62 12.53
C ARG A 151 3.26 -11.43 11.36
N ASN A 152 4.31 -12.20 11.62
CA ASN A 152 4.97 -13.06 10.63
C ASN A 152 5.39 -12.28 9.38
N MET A 153 5.82 -11.02 9.57
CA MET A 153 6.23 -10.19 8.45
C MET A 153 7.51 -10.73 7.83
N ASP A 154 7.48 -10.87 6.51
CA ASP A 154 8.66 -11.03 5.65
C ASP A 154 8.67 -9.84 4.70
N ASP A 155 9.66 -8.96 4.84
CA ASP A 155 9.78 -7.76 4.01
C ASP A 155 10.39 -8.03 2.63
N GLY A 156 10.71 -9.30 2.33
CA GLY A 156 11.41 -9.72 1.12
C GLY A 156 12.78 -9.03 0.98
N GLY A 157 13.37 -8.54 2.07
CA GLY A 157 14.58 -7.73 2.08
C GLY A 157 14.38 -6.28 1.60
N LEU A 158 13.15 -5.76 1.61
CA LEU A 158 12.87 -4.36 1.26
C LEU A 158 13.76 -3.39 2.06
N LEU A 159 13.92 -3.61 3.36
CA LEU A 159 14.74 -2.74 4.20
C LEU A 159 16.21 -2.73 3.78
N GLU A 160 16.76 -3.90 3.44
CA GLU A 160 18.13 -4.04 2.94
C GLU A 160 18.30 -3.31 1.61
N LYS A 161 17.33 -3.46 0.70
CA LYS A 161 17.32 -2.82 -0.62
C LYS A 161 17.25 -1.29 -0.53
N LEU A 162 16.42 -0.75 0.36
CA LEU A 162 16.32 0.70 0.60
C LEU A 162 17.60 1.29 1.22
N SER A 163 18.42 0.45 1.85
CA SER A 163 19.66 0.88 2.50
C SER A 163 20.85 1.04 1.53
N GLN A 164 20.67 0.70 0.25
CA GLN A 164 21.65 0.81 -0.84
C GLN A 164 21.58 2.19 -1.52
#